data_AF-A0A1J4KPJ3-F1
#
_entry.id   AF-A0A1J4KPJ3-F1
#
_cell.length_a   1.000
_cell.length_b   1.000
_cell.length_c   1.000
_cell.angle_alpha   90.00
_cell.angle_beta   90.00
_cell.angle_gamma   90.00
#
_symmetry.space_group_name_H-M   'P 1'
#
loop_
_entity.id
_entity.type
_entity.pdbx_description
1 polymer ?
#
loop_
_entity_poly.entity_id
_entity_poly.type
_entity_poly.pdbx_seq_one_letter_code
_entity_poly.pdbx_strand_id
1 'polypeptide(L)'
;MQQVLDELIKNEEESIKKLKNELRLINEVNGSPNHNFSKIVHKDEAIIHIGISRFDYKISTSASFADFEAFIKSKISKNFPAIGFEFLHDKTNFSILLKDDSDLELMYDWYFSNNISFVKILPIKQSESFQKLNLSNTGSTCSNEKEEKKCPFIFVPSHEFPVGVFVTVSKSATFEQGMSTLRSLSENIESVSFTDSDGDSLSISEEEEWEYFIAEASTSYQKGSFAFLYANEE
;
A
#
# COMPACT_ATOMS: atom_id res chain seq x y z
N MET A 1 40.84 3.67 -42.95
CA MET A 1 40.34 4.80 -42.13
C MET A 1 38.90 5.15 -42.49
N GLN A 2 38.57 5.37 -43.78
CA GLN A 2 37.20 5.63 -44.23
C GLN A 2 36.18 4.57 -43.77
N GLN A 3 36.49 3.28 -43.95
CA GLN A 3 35.58 2.17 -43.60
C GLN A 3 35.23 2.09 -42.10
N VAL A 4 36.16 2.48 -41.22
CA VAL A 4 35.92 2.48 -39.76
C VAL A 4 35.02 3.66 -39.36
N LEU A 5 35.15 4.79 -40.06
CA LEU A 5 34.28 5.95 -39.87
C LEU A 5 32.86 5.65 -40.36
N ASP A 6 32.72 4.99 -41.51
CA ASP A 6 31.42 4.58 -42.06
C ASP A 6 30.71 3.56 -41.15
N GLU A 7 31.47 2.67 -40.50
CA GLU A 7 30.94 1.69 -39.55
C GLU A 7 30.47 2.32 -38.23
N LEU A 8 31.20 3.33 -37.74
CA LEU A 8 30.80 4.11 -36.57
C LEU A 8 29.55 4.94 -36.83
N ILE A 9 29.46 5.60 -38.00
CA ILE A 9 28.28 6.37 -38.41
C ILE A 9 27.05 5.44 -38.49
N LYS A 10 27.21 4.25 -39.08
CA LYS A 10 26.11 3.29 -39.18
C LYS A 10 25.63 2.79 -37.82
N ASN A 11 26.55 2.51 -36.89
CA ASN A 11 26.20 2.11 -35.53
C ASN A 11 25.48 3.23 -34.76
N GLU A 12 25.87 4.49 -34.99
CA GLU A 12 25.24 5.65 -34.35
C GLU A 12 23.85 5.92 -34.94
N GLU A 13 23.67 5.78 -36.26
CA GLU A 13 22.36 5.86 -36.92
C GLU A 13 21.40 4.74 -36.46
N GLU A 14 21.90 3.52 -36.27
CA GLU A 14 21.12 2.40 -35.73
C GLU A 14 20.73 2.64 -34.26
N SER A 15 21.65 3.20 -33.45
CA SER A 15 21.38 3.56 -32.06
C SER A 15 20.35 4.69 -31.95
N ILE A 16 20.45 5.72 -32.79
CA ILE A 16 19.48 6.81 -32.86
C ILE A 16 18.11 6.29 -33.32
N LYS A 17 18.04 5.33 -34.25
CA LYS A 17 16.78 4.69 -34.64
C LYS A 17 16.16 3.88 -33.50
N LYS A 18 16.96 3.14 -32.72
CA LYS A 18 16.47 2.42 -31.54
C LYS A 18 15.93 3.38 -30.49
N LEU A 19 16.69 4.42 -30.14
CA LEU A 19 16.28 5.45 -29.19
C LEU A 19 15.01 6.18 -29.64
N LYS A 20 14.87 6.50 -30.94
CA LYS A 20 13.64 7.10 -31.47
C LYS A 20 12.45 6.15 -31.42
N ASN A 21 12.65 4.85 -31.63
CA ASN A 21 11.59 3.85 -31.51
C ASN A 21 11.19 3.64 -30.05
N GLU A 22 12.14 3.62 -29.10
CA GLU A 22 11.86 3.56 -27.66
C GLU A 22 11.14 4.82 -27.17
N LEU A 23 11.60 6.01 -27.58
CA LEU A 23 10.92 7.27 -27.27
C LEU A 23 9.52 7.33 -27.89
N ARG A 24 9.33 6.76 -29.08
CA ARG A 24 8.02 6.65 -29.70
C ARG A 24 7.12 5.66 -28.97
N LEU A 25 7.63 4.52 -28.51
CA LEU A 25 6.90 3.59 -27.65
C LEU A 25 6.49 4.25 -26.33
N ILE A 26 7.40 5.00 -25.70
CA ILE A 26 7.12 5.77 -24.48
C ILE A 26 6.08 6.87 -24.74
N ASN A 27 6.15 7.57 -25.87
CA ASN A 27 5.17 8.60 -26.23
C ASN A 27 3.83 8.05 -26.76
N GLU A 28 3.79 6.84 -27.31
CA GLU A 28 2.55 6.13 -27.63
C GLU A 28 1.88 5.59 -26.35
N VAL A 29 2.66 5.30 -25.30
CA VAL A 29 2.17 5.02 -23.94
C VAL A 29 1.77 6.32 -23.19
N ASN A 30 2.42 7.45 -23.47
CA ASN A 30 2.21 8.74 -22.79
C ASN A 30 1.52 9.82 -23.66
N GLY A 31 0.84 9.43 -24.73
CA GLY A 31 0.22 10.34 -25.69
C GLY A 31 -1.14 10.88 -25.22
N SER A 32 -1.11 12.07 -24.60
CA SER A 32 -2.23 12.93 -24.16
C SER A 32 -2.77 12.66 -22.74
N PRO A 33 -2.84 13.68 -21.86
CA PRO A 33 -3.17 13.53 -20.44
C PRO A 33 -4.69 13.44 -20.25
N ASN A 34 -5.29 12.37 -20.75
CA ASN A 34 -6.41 11.79 -20.04
C ASN A 34 -5.80 10.66 -19.21
N HIS A 35 -5.32 11.00 -18.01
CA HIS A 35 -4.99 10.05 -16.96
C HIS A 35 -6.26 9.32 -16.51
N ASN A 36 -6.85 8.54 -17.40
CA ASN A 36 -7.71 7.43 -17.05
C ASN A 36 -6.76 6.29 -16.64
N PHE A 37 -6.15 6.45 -15.47
CA PHE A 37 -5.53 5.34 -14.78
C PHE A 37 -6.60 4.24 -14.69
N SER A 38 -6.27 3.07 -15.24
CA SER A 38 -7.18 1.93 -15.26
C SER A 38 -7.58 1.62 -13.81
N LYS A 39 -8.88 1.77 -13.50
CA LYS A 39 -9.47 1.31 -12.24
C LYS A 39 -8.96 -0.11 -11.97
N ILE A 40 -8.44 -0.37 -10.77
CA ILE A 40 -7.98 -1.71 -10.39
C ILE A 40 -9.16 -2.67 -10.55
N VAL A 41 -9.01 -3.67 -11.42
CA VAL A 41 -10.09 -4.60 -11.73
C VAL A 41 -9.96 -5.79 -10.81
N HIS A 42 -10.85 -5.89 -9.82
CA HIS A 42 -10.97 -7.08 -9.00
C HIS A 42 -11.55 -8.22 -9.83
N LYS A 43 -10.99 -9.42 -9.66
CA LYS A 43 -11.64 -10.66 -10.10
C LYS A 43 -12.63 -11.09 -9.03
N ASP A 44 -13.55 -11.99 -9.35
CA ASP A 44 -14.56 -12.49 -8.41
C ASP A 44 -13.95 -13.23 -7.21
N GLU A 45 -12.74 -13.78 -7.37
CA GLU A 45 -12.07 -14.58 -6.35
C GLU A 45 -10.61 -14.13 -6.15
N ALA A 46 -10.17 -14.13 -4.90
CA ALA A 46 -8.77 -14.02 -4.49
C ALA A 46 -8.30 -15.34 -3.87
N ILE A 47 -7.03 -15.67 -4.07
CA ILE A 47 -6.40 -16.85 -3.46
C ILE A 47 -5.70 -16.42 -2.18
N ILE A 48 -5.96 -17.16 -1.09
CA ILE A 48 -5.30 -16.92 0.19
C ILE A 48 -4.67 -18.19 0.77
N HIS A 49 -3.61 -18.01 1.56
CA HIS A 49 -3.03 -19.02 2.45
C HIS A 49 -3.28 -18.60 3.90
N ILE A 50 -3.50 -19.56 4.79
CA ILE A 50 -3.81 -19.27 6.20
C ILE A 50 -2.70 -19.83 7.10
N GLY A 51 -2.00 -18.95 7.80
CA GLY A 51 -0.91 -19.30 8.72
C GLY A 51 0.27 -19.97 8.02
N ILE A 52 0.60 -21.19 8.44
CA ILE A 52 1.66 -22.03 7.83
C ILE A 52 1.13 -22.98 6.75
N SER A 53 -0.18 -22.94 6.50
CA SER A 53 -0.81 -23.77 5.47
C SER A 53 -0.36 -23.36 4.09
N ARG A 54 -0.12 -24.35 3.21
CA ARG A 54 0.13 -24.15 1.78
C ARG A 54 -1.11 -24.44 0.93
N PHE A 55 -2.27 -24.58 1.56
CA PHE A 55 -3.52 -24.82 0.85
C PHE A 55 -4.06 -23.50 0.29
N ASP A 56 -4.32 -23.49 -1.01
CA ASP A 56 -5.02 -22.42 -1.69
C ASP A 56 -6.49 -22.43 -1.28
N TYR A 57 -6.93 -21.40 -0.58
CA TYR A 57 -8.35 -21.12 -0.38
C TYR A 57 -8.76 -20.02 -1.34
N LYS A 58 -9.86 -20.24 -2.05
CA LYS A 58 -10.49 -19.21 -2.87
C LYS A 58 -11.56 -18.51 -2.06
N ILE A 59 -11.51 -17.20 -2.04
CA ILE A 59 -12.47 -16.35 -1.33
C ILE A 59 -13.05 -15.37 -2.32
N SER A 60 -14.37 -15.16 -2.23
CA SER A 60 -15.05 -14.15 -3.02
C SER A 60 -14.60 -12.75 -2.60
N THR A 61 -14.21 -11.91 -3.56
CA THR A 61 -13.77 -10.53 -3.31
C THR A 61 -14.93 -9.59 -2.95
N SER A 62 -16.17 -10.03 -3.15
CA SER A 62 -17.39 -9.33 -2.70
C SER A 62 -17.88 -9.79 -1.32
N ALA A 63 -17.18 -10.70 -0.65
CA ALA A 63 -17.54 -11.12 0.70
C ALA A 63 -17.29 -9.99 1.71
N SER A 64 -18.18 -9.86 2.69
CA SER A 64 -17.95 -8.91 3.79
C SER A 64 -16.76 -9.36 4.65
N PHE A 65 -16.15 -8.41 5.34
CA PHE A 65 -15.12 -8.66 6.34
C PHE A 65 -15.62 -9.61 7.43
N ALA A 66 -16.88 -9.52 7.84
CA ALA A 66 -17.45 -10.44 8.82
C ALA A 66 -17.48 -11.89 8.32
N ASP A 67 -17.88 -12.10 7.06
CA ASP A 67 -17.89 -13.43 6.44
C ASP A 67 -16.47 -13.95 6.21
N PHE A 68 -15.58 -13.07 5.74
CA PHE A 68 -14.16 -13.34 5.59
C PHE A 68 -13.56 -13.79 6.93
N GLU A 69 -13.74 -13.00 7.98
CA GLU A 69 -13.22 -13.26 9.31
C GLU A 69 -13.76 -14.58 9.88
N ALA A 70 -15.07 -14.83 9.74
CA ALA A 70 -15.69 -16.08 10.16
C ALA A 70 -15.09 -17.29 9.41
N PHE A 71 -14.86 -17.16 8.11
CA PHE A 71 -14.19 -18.20 7.31
C PHE A 71 -12.77 -18.45 7.82
N ILE A 72 -11.95 -17.41 7.99
CA ILE A 72 -10.58 -17.55 8.50
C ILE A 72 -10.58 -18.20 9.88
N LYS A 73 -11.41 -17.73 10.81
CA LYS A 73 -11.55 -18.29 12.17
C LYS A 73 -11.96 -19.77 12.13
N SER A 74 -12.80 -20.18 11.18
CA SER A 74 -13.18 -21.60 11.02
C SER A 74 -12.01 -22.51 10.61
N LYS A 75 -10.95 -21.95 10.02
CA LYS A 75 -9.76 -22.71 9.57
C LYS A 75 -8.64 -22.72 10.60
N ILE A 76 -8.69 -21.84 11.59
CA ILE A 76 -7.64 -21.71 12.59
C ILE A 76 -8.11 -22.31 13.92
N SER A 77 -7.31 -23.23 14.48
CA SER A 77 -7.70 -24.01 15.68
C SER A 77 -7.69 -23.24 17.00
N LYS A 78 -7.27 -21.97 17.00
CA LYS A 78 -7.15 -21.13 18.20
C LYS A 78 -7.95 -19.85 18.01
N ASN A 79 -8.62 -19.42 19.07
CA ASN A 79 -9.21 -18.09 19.12
C ASN A 79 -8.09 -17.05 19.11
N PHE A 80 -8.01 -16.30 18.01
CA PHE A 80 -7.16 -15.13 17.90
C PHE A 80 -8.03 -13.88 17.93
N PRO A 81 -7.57 -12.81 18.60
CA PRO A 81 -8.33 -11.58 18.73
C PRO A 81 -8.42 -10.79 17.43
N ALA A 82 -7.48 -10.99 16.50
CA ALA A 82 -7.37 -10.23 15.27
C ALA A 82 -6.77 -11.07 14.13
N ILE A 83 -7.03 -10.62 12.91
CA ILE A 83 -6.47 -11.19 11.68
C ILE A 83 -5.76 -10.10 10.89
N GLY A 84 -4.70 -10.47 10.19
CA GLY A 84 -4.02 -9.59 9.25
C GLY A 84 -3.44 -10.38 8.09
N PHE A 85 -2.70 -9.70 7.23
CA PHE A 85 -1.99 -10.33 6.12
C PHE A 85 -0.53 -9.92 6.05
N GLU A 86 0.29 -10.78 5.47
CA GLU A 86 1.72 -10.53 5.24
C GLU A 86 1.89 -9.59 4.04
N PHE A 87 2.53 -8.46 4.27
CA PHE A 87 2.88 -7.46 3.26
C PHE A 87 4.41 -7.33 3.21
N LEU A 88 5.00 -7.54 2.03
CA LEU A 88 6.44 -7.39 1.83
C LEU A 88 6.76 -5.97 1.38
N HIS A 89 7.53 -5.24 2.18
CA HIS A 89 8.05 -3.90 1.87
C HIS A 89 9.54 -3.84 2.20
N ASP A 90 10.39 -3.46 1.24
CA ASP A 90 11.84 -3.32 1.41
C ASP A 90 12.54 -4.48 2.13
N LYS A 91 12.16 -5.72 1.75
CA LYS A 91 12.66 -6.99 2.32
C LYS A 91 12.20 -7.28 3.75
N THR A 92 11.34 -6.44 4.32
CA THR A 92 10.70 -6.66 5.62
C THR A 92 9.27 -7.14 5.41
N ASN A 93 8.90 -8.19 6.13
CA ASN A 93 7.52 -8.68 6.16
C ASN A 93 6.76 -7.96 7.28
N PHE A 94 5.81 -7.13 6.89
CA PHE A 94 4.87 -6.49 7.80
C PHE A 94 3.61 -7.33 7.93
N SER A 95 3.03 -7.35 9.13
CA SER A 95 1.68 -7.86 9.37
C SER A 95 0.71 -6.69 9.35
N ILE A 96 -0.10 -6.59 8.30
CA ILE A 96 -1.09 -5.52 8.16
C ILE A 96 -2.42 -6.01 8.74
N LEU A 97 -2.90 -5.31 9.77
CA LEU A 97 -4.15 -5.62 10.44
C LEU A 97 -5.35 -5.33 9.53
N LEU A 98 -6.31 -6.25 9.49
CA LEU A 98 -7.61 -6.07 8.83
C LEU A 98 -8.70 -5.88 9.88
N LYS A 99 -9.45 -4.79 9.76
CA LYS A 99 -10.44 -4.33 10.75
C LYS A 99 -11.86 -4.31 10.21
N ASP A 100 -12.02 -4.03 8.92
CA ASP A 100 -13.32 -3.82 8.28
C ASP A 100 -13.29 -4.13 6.77
N ASP A 101 -14.42 -3.88 6.10
CA ASP A 101 -14.57 -4.06 4.65
C ASP A 101 -13.59 -3.18 3.85
N SER A 102 -13.29 -1.97 4.34
CA SER A 102 -12.38 -1.03 3.65
C SER A 102 -10.95 -1.57 3.63
N ASP A 103 -10.48 -2.14 4.74
CA ASP A 103 -9.17 -2.79 4.78
C ASP A 103 -9.10 -4.01 3.85
N LEU A 104 -10.22 -4.75 3.75
CA LEU A 104 -10.31 -5.92 2.87
C LEU A 104 -10.26 -5.51 1.39
N GLU A 105 -10.95 -4.43 1.01
CA GLU A 105 -10.87 -3.83 -0.32
C GLU A 105 -9.44 -3.37 -0.66
N LEU A 106 -8.76 -2.68 0.26
CA LEU A 106 -7.38 -2.23 0.07
C LEU A 106 -6.39 -3.41 -0.07
N MET A 107 -6.61 -4.50 0.68
CA MET A 107 -5.85 -5.73 0.52
C MET A 107 -6.04 -6.33 -0.89
N TYR A 108 -7.27 -6.35 -1.41
CA TYR A 108 -7.55 -6.82 -2.76
C TYR A 108 -6.97 -5.91 -3.84
N ASP A 109 -7.02 -4.59 -3.65
CA ASP A 109 -6.37 -3.61 -4.54
C ASP A 109 -4.89 -3.94 -4.71
N TRP A 110 -4.18 -4.16 -3.60
CA TRP A 110 -2.78 -4.56 -3.63
C TRP A 110 -2.56 -5.92 -4.28
N TYR A 111 -3.35 -6.92 -3.91
CA TYR A 111 -3.26 -8.28 -4.45
C TYR A 111 -3.38 -8.31 -5.98
N PHE A 112 -4.41 -7.66 -6.53
CA PHE A 112 -4.68 -7.66 -7.97
C PHE A 112 -3.70 -6.77 -8.74
N SER A 113 -3.26 -5.64 -8.16
CA SER A 113 -2.33 -4.75 -8.84
C SER A 113 -0.93 -5.32 -8.97
N ASN A 114 -0.48 -6.10 -7.98
CA ASN A 114 0.87 -6.67 -7.96
C ASN A 114 0.93 -8.08 -8.58
N ASN A 115 -0.17 -8.61 -9.11
CA ASN A 115 -0.27 -9.96 -9.67
C ASN A 115 0.27 -11.06 -8.74
N ILE A 116 -0.02 -10.93 -7.44
CA ILE A 116 0.48 -11.84 -6.44
C ILE A 116 -0.27 -13.18 -6.56
N SER A 117 0.43 -14.30 -6.42
CA SER A 117 -0.20 -15.62 -6.54
C SER A 117 -1.22 -15.88 -5.43
N PHE A 118 -0.94 -15.46 -4.20
CA PHE A 118 -1.82 -15.61 -3.04
C PHE A 118 -1.53 -14.54 -1.97
N VAL A 119 -2.52 -14.24 -1.14
CA VAL A 119 -2.33 -13.43 0.08
C VAL A 119 -2.18 -14.34 1.29
N LYS A 120 -1.12 -14.14 2.07
CA LYS A 120 -0.90 -14.93 3.30
C LYS A 120 -1.58 -14.25 4.48
N ILE A 121 -2.66 -14.86 4.97
CA ILE A 121 -3.40 -14.42 6.14
C ILE A 121 -2.77 -15.00 7.41
N LEU A 122 -2.54 -14.14 8.39
CA LEU A 122 -1.88 -14.48 9.65
C LEU A 122 -2.80 -14.14 10.83
N PRO A 123 -2.91 -15.04 11.83
CA PRO A 123 -3.52 -14.67 13.10
C PRO A 123 -2.58 -13.74 13.86
N ILE A 124 -3.13 -12.64 14.38
CA ILE A 124 -2.37 -11.64 15.14
C ILE A 124 -2.65 -11.84 16.63
N LYS A 125 -1.59 -11.93 17.46
CA LYS A 125 -1.74 -12.10 18.90
C LYS A 125 -1.85 -10.73 19.59
N GLN A 126 -2.76 -10.62 20.56
CA GLN A 126 -2.92 -9.40 21.38
C GLN A 126 -1.67 -8.99 22.16
N SER A 127 -0.71 -9.91 22.37
CA SER A 127 0.55 -9.63 23.08
C SER A 127 1.56 -8.82 22.26
N GLU A 128 1.28 -8.57 20.97
CA GLU A 128 2.16 -7.88 20.04
C GLU A 128 1.60 -6.46 19.82
N SER A 129 1.94 -5.47 20.65
CA SER A 129 1.78 -4.01 20.36
C SER A 129 0.37 -3.41 20.22
N PHE A 130 -0.66 -4.18 19.84
CA PHE A 130 -2.01 -3.68 19.59
C PHE A 130 -2.76 -3.23 20.85
N GLN A 131 -2.28 -3.55 22.05
CA GLN A 131 -2.91 -3.10 23.30
C GLN A 131 -2.91 -1.57 23.44
N LYS A 132 -1.95 -0.89 22.80
CA LYS A 132 -1.87 0.58 22.79
C LYS A 132 -2.69 1.22 21.66
N LEU A 133 -3.18 0.43 20.70
CA LEU A 133 -3.92 0.96 19.56
C LEU A 133 -5.41 1.07 19.87
N ASN A 134 -5.97 2.27 19.73
CA ASN A 134 -7.41 2.49 19.86
C ASN A 134 -8.12 2.12 18.56
N LEU A 135 -8.36 0.81 18.39
CA LEU A 135 -9.04 0.27 17.22
C LEU A 135 -10.54 0.60 17.17
N SER A 136 -11.13 1.02 18.30
CA SER A 136 -12.55 1.42 18.38
C SER A 136 -12.89 2.66 17.55
N ASN A 137 -11.91 3.51 17.23
CA ASN A 137 -12.08 4.73 16.43
C ASN A 137 -11.71 4.56 14.95
N THR A 138 -11.39 3.35 14.50
CA THR A 138 -10.87 3.11 13.13
C THR A 138 -11.94 3.04 12.05
N GLY A 139 -13.22 3.24 12.38
CA GLY A 139 -14.29 3.29 11.40
C GLY A 139 -14.03 4.40 10.40
N SER A 140 -13.56 4.03 9.21
CA SER A 140 -13.24 4.86 8.04
C SER A 140 -13.56 6.34 8.25
N THR A 141 -12.58 7.11 8.74
CA THR A 141 -12.72 8.53 9.09
C THR A 141 -13.10 9.41 7.89
N CYS A 142 -13.08 8.83 6.67
CA CYS A 142 -13.48 9.48 5.42
C CYS A 142 -14.60 8.74 4.68
N SER A 143 -15.46 7.98 5.37
CA SER A 143 -16.55 7.17 4.76
C SER A 143 -17.48 7.95 3.80
N ASN A 144 -17.58 9.28 3.92
CA ASN A 144 -18.43 10.13 3.08
C ASN A 144 -17.74 10.84 1.91
N GLU A 145 -16.42 10.72 1.74
CA GLU A 145 -15.73 11.32 0.59
C GLU A 145 -15.78 10.41 -0.63
N LYS A 146 -15.90 11.00 -1.83
CA LYS A 146 -15.71 10.27 -3.09
C LYS A 146 -14.34 9.58 -3.07
N GLU A 147 -14.26 8.33 -3.52
CA GLU A 147 -13.01 7.53 -3.59
C GLU A 147 -11.82 8.33 -4.15
N GLU A 148 -12.07 9.18 -5.15
CA GLU A 148 -11.05 10.02 -5.80
C GLU A 148 -10.31 10.98 -4.85
N LYS A 149 -10.91 11.31 -3.70
CA LYS A 149 -10.34 12.21 -2.69
C LYS A 149 -9.62 11.49 -1.55
N LYS A 150 -9.73 10.17 -1.47
CA LYS A 150 -9.10 9.38 -0.42
C LYS A 150 -7.64 9.11 -0.76
N CYS A 151 -6.79 9.10 0.27
CA CYS A 151 -5.38 8.76 0.19
C CYS A 151 -5.12 7.64 1.20
N PRO A 152 -5.14 6.36 0.77
CA PRO A 152 -4.81 5.24 1.64
C PRO A 152 -3.29 5.07 1.75
N PHE A 153 -2.82 4.78 2.97
CA PHE A 153 -1.43 4.44 3.26
C PHE A 153 -1.37 3.46 4.44
N ILE A 154 -0.19 2.88 4.66
CA ILE A 154 0.05 2.00 5.81
C ILE A 154 0.74 2.81 6.90
N PHE A 155 0.14 2.85 8.07
CA PHE A 155 0.74 3.43 9.26
C PHE A 155 1.37 2.34 10.13
N VAL A 156 2.64 2.53 10.49
CA VAL A 156 3.42 1.64 11.35
C VAL A 156 3.62 2.37 12.69
N PRO A 157 2.88 1.99 13.75
CA PRO A 157 2.88 2.72 15.01
C PRO A 157 4.13 2.48 15.86
N SER A 158 4.93 1.46 15.57
CA SER A 158 6.15 1.16 16.30
C SER A 158 7.15 0.42 15.43
N HIS A 159 8.42 0.78 15.50
CA HIS A 159 9.51 0.08 14.81
C HIS A 159 9.89 -1.24 15.47
N GLU A 160 9.52 -1.46 16.73
CA GLU A 160 9.85 -2.69 17.45
C GLU A 160 9.11 -3.92 16.89
N PHE A 161 7.95 -3.70 16.27
CA PHE A 161 7.11 -4.76 15.74
C PHE A 161 6.69 -4.39 14.32
N PRO A 162 6.95 -5.25 13.31
CA PRO A 162 6.62 -4.96 11.91
C PRO A 162 5.11 -5.17 11.69
N VAL A 163 4.32 -4.29 12.29
CA VAL A 163 2.87 -4.30 12.27
C VAL A 163 2.41 -2.99 11.67
N GLY A 164 1.50 -3.07 10.70
CA GLY A 164 0.90 -1.90 10.07
C GLY A 164 -0.62 -1.91 10.19
N VAL A 165 -1.22 -0.74 10.08
CA VAL A 165 -2.66 -0.57 9.90
C VAL A 165 -2.91 0.28 8.67
N PHE A 166 -3.93 -0.05 7.88
CA PHE A 166 -4.40 0.88 6.86
C PHE A 166 -5.01 2.12 7.50
N VAL A 167 -4.62 3.27 6.96
CA VAL A 167 -5.17 4.57 7.30
C VAL A 167 -5.59 5.23 6.00
N THR A 168 -6.71 5.92 6.02
CA THR A 168 -7.17 6.72 4.89
C THR A 168 -7.46 8.14 5.36
N VAL A 169 -6.88 9.11 4.69
CA VAL A 169 -7.14 10.53 4.90
C VAL A 169 -7.62 11.18 3.61
N SER A 170 -8.13 12.40 3.69
CA SER A 170 -8.40 13.19 2.49
C SER A 170 -7.09 13.66 1.85
N LYS A 171 -7.04 13.74 0.52
CA LYS A 171 -5.89 14.30 -0.23
C LYS A 171 -5.64 15.79 0.08
N SER A 172 -6.62 16.47 0.66
CA SER A 172 -6.49 17.85 1.15
C SER A 172 -6.44 17.93 2.67
N ALA A 173 -6.19 16.82 3.36
CA ALA A 173 -6.03 16.82 4.81
C ALA A 173 -4.78 17.61 5.18
N THR A 174 -4.89 18.53 6.13
CA THR A 174 -3.73 19.26 6.64
C THR A 174 -2.86 18.37 7.52
N PHE A 175 -1.62 18.79 7.79
CA PHE A 175 -0.73 18.08 8.71
C PHE A 175 -1.36 17.85 10.08
N GLU A 176 -2.01 18.87 10.66
CA GLU A 176 -2.72 18.73 11.94
C GLU A 176 -3.86 17.72 11.89
N GLN A 177 -4.62 17.67 10.79
CA GLN A 177 -5.72 16.71 10.61
C GLN A 177 -5.18 15.28 10.45
N GLY A 178 -4.08 15.13 9.71
CA GLY A 178 -3.33 13.88 9.58
C GLY A 178 -2.86 13.38 10.93
N MET A 179 -2.08 14.21 11.65
CA MET A 179 -1.57 13.87 12.98
C MET A 179 -2.69 13.62 13.99
N SER A 180 -3.80 14.34 13.94
CA SER A 180 -4.98 14.06 14.79
C SER A 180 -5.55 12.67 14.50
N THR A 181 -5.64 12.27 13.23
CA THR A 181 -6.07 10.93 12.82
C THR A 181 -5.12 9.87 13.36
N LEU A 182 -3.81 10.07 13.21
CA LEU A 182 -2.80 9.12 13.71
C LEU A 182 -2.81 9.02 15.24
N ARG A 183 -2.89 10.14 15.95
CA ARG A 183 -2.96 10.17 17.42
C ARG A 183 -4.23 9.54 17.98
N SER A 184 -5.31 9.54 17.20
CA SER A 184 -6.51 8.78 17.55
C SER A 184 -6.30 7.27 17.54
N LEU A 185 -5.28 6.78 16.82
CA LEU A 185 -4.88 5.38 16.75
C LEU A 185 -3.85 5.02 17.82
N SER A 186 -2.85 5.88 18.06
CA SER A 186 -1.83 5.70 19.10
C SER A 186 -1.54 7.02 19.81
N GLU A 187 -1.69 7.04 21.14
CA GLU A 187 -1.60 8.27 21.93
C GLU A 187 -0.16 8.84 22.02
N ASN A 188 0.87 8.04 21.71
CA ASN A 188 2.28 8.39 21.93
C ASN A 188 3.02 8.80 20.64
N ILE A 189 2.31 9.30 19.62
CA ILE A 189 2.96 9.72 18.37
C ILE A 189 3.43 11.17 18.49
N GLU A 190 4.74 11.33 18.57
CA GLU A 190 5.39 12.64 18.59
C GLU A 190 5.69 13.15 17.18
N SER A 191 6.35 12.31 16.37
CA SER A 191 6.69 12.62 14.99
C SER A 191 6.48 11.40 14.10
N VAL A 192 6.42 11.65 12.78
CA VAL A 192 6.29 10.61 11.78
C VAL A 192 7.33 10.79 10.68
N SER A 193 7.70 9.69 10.04
CA SER A 193 8.61 9.68 8.90
C SER A 193 8.14 8.71 7.83
N PHE A 194 8.59 8.92 6.59
CA PHE A 194 8.34 7.99 5.50
C PHE A 194 9.58 7.85 4.63
N THR A 195 9.61 6.81 3.81
CA THR A 195 10.62 6.64 2.76
C THR A 195 9.96 6.99 1.43
N ASP A 196 10.53 7.93 0.69
CA ASP A 196 9.98 8.33 -0.60
C ASP A 196 10.39 7.37 -1.73
N SER A 197 9.94 7.67 -2.95
CA SER A 197 10.22 6.84 -4.11
C SER A 197 11.70 6.78 -4.54
N ASP A 198 12.54 7.72 -4.09
CA ASP A 198 13.98 7.72 -4.32
C ASP A 198 14.74 6.93 -3.24
N GLY A 199 14.04 6.51 -2.18
CA GLY A 199 14.59 5.73 -1.07
C GLY A 199 15.11 6.59 0.07
N ASP A 200 14.81 7.88 0.07
CA ASP A 200 15.22 8.81 1.12
C ASP A 200 14.22 8.81 2.27
N SER A 201 14.74 8.69 3.49
CA SER A 201 13.93 8.74 4.70
C SER A 201 13.74 10.19 5.14
N LEU A 202 12.48 10.63 5.18
CA LEU A 202 12.10 12.00 5.48
C LEU A 202 11.23 12.04 6.73
N SER A 203 11.60 12.89 7.68
CA SER A 203 10.77 13.24 8.82
C SER A 203 9.75 14.31 8.40
N ILE A 204 8.52 14.18 8.88
CA ILE A 204 7.45 15.16 8.63
C ILE A 204 7.26 15.94 9.93
N SER A 205 7.53 17.24 9.87
CA SER A 205 7.37 18.17 10.99
C SER A 205 6.41 19.31 10.70
N GLU A 206 6.19 19.61 9.42
CA GLU A 206 5.45 20.75 8.93
C GLU A 206 4.54 20.36 7.75
N GLU A 207 3.75 21.34 7.29
CA GLU A 207 2.73 21.14 6.24
C GLU A 207 3.35 20.73 4.90
N GLU A 208 4.49 21.31 4.52
CA GLU A 208 5.12 21.02 3.22
C GLU A 208 5.55 19.55 3.08
N GLU A 209 6.12 18.96 4.13
CA GLU A 209 6.50 17.54 4.11
C GLU A 209 5.28 16.62 4.13
N TRP A 210 4.21 17.05 4.80
CA TRP A 210 2.93 16.32 4.79
C TRP A 210 2.29 16.33 3.41
N GLU A 211 2.22 17.48 2.74
CA GLU A 211 1.74 17.58 1.36
C GLU A 211 2.55 16.70 0.41
N TYR A 212 3.87 16.66 0.58
CA TYR A 212 4.75 15.76 -0.18
C TYR A 212 4.42 14.28 0.08
N PHE A 213 4.26 13.89 1.35
CA PHE A 213 3.84 12.53 1.71
C PHE A 213 2.49 12.15 1.10
N ILE A 214 1.49 13.03 1.14
CA ILE A 214 0.17 12.77 0.55
C ILE A 214 0.26 12.58 -0.98
N ALA A 215 1.12 13.34 -1.65
CA ALA A 215 1.38 13.18 -3.08
C ALA A 215 2.04 11.82 -3.39
N GLU A 216 3.06 11.43 -2.61
CA GLU A 216 3.75 10.13 -2.74
C GLU A 216 2.81 8.95 -2.43
N ALA A 217 2.00 9.04 -1.38
CA ALA A 217 1.01 8.03 -1.02
C ALA A 217 -0.08 7.89 -2.09
N SER A 218 -0.58 9.01 -2.62
CA SER A 218 -1.54 9.00 -3.73
C SER A 218 -0.96 8.36 -4.99
N THR A 219 0.29 8.68 -5.33
CA THR A 219 1.00 8.12 -6.48
C THR A 219 1.25 6.63 -6.30
N SER A 220 1.63 6.21 -5.10
CA SER A 220 1.85 4.80 -4.75
C SER A 220 0.56 3.99 -4.89
N TYR A 221 -0.56 4.51 -4.39
CA TYR A 221 -1.86 3.86 -4.50
C TYR A 221 -2.34 3.73 -5.95
N GLN A 222 -2.11 4.75 -6.78
CA GLN A 222 -2.38 4.65 -8.22
C GLN A 222 -1.57 3.57 -8.93
N LYS A 223 -0.38 3.25 -8.42
CA LYS A 223 0.46 2.14 -8.89
C LYS A 223 0.09 0.79 -8.24
N GLY A 224 -0.94 0.78 -7.37
CA GLY A 224 -1.39 -0.41 -6.66
C GLY A 224 -0.47 -0.85 -5.51
N SER A 225 0.30 0.08 -4.97
CA SER A 225 1.11 -0.11 -3.76
C SER A 225 0.66 0.87 -2.68
N PHE A 226 1.27 0.83 -1.50
CA PHE A 226 0.98 1.76 -0.42
C PHE A 226 2.27 2.39 0.10
N ALA A 227 2.23 3.69 0.36
CA ALA A 227 3.28 4.36 1.11
C ALA A 227 3.21 3.93 2.59
N PHE A 228 4.37 3.91 3.24
CA PHE A 228 4.50 3.58 4.66
C PHE A 228 4.84 4.83 5.44
N LEU A 229 4.05 5.09 6.48
CA LEU A 229 4.28 6.16 7.43
C LEU A 229 4.62 5.54 8.79
N TYR A 230 5.79 5.86 9.32
CA TYR A 230 6.32 5.30 10.55
C TYR A 230 6.17 6.32 11.68
N ALA A 231 5.64 5.90 12.82
CA ALA A 231 5.72 6.69 14.04
C ALA A 231 7.11 6.57 14.66
N ASN A 232 7.59 7.70 15.16
CA ASN A 232 8.77 7.74 16.02
C ASN A 232 8.28 7.99 17.45
N GLU A 233 8.44 6.98 18.31
CA GLU A 233 8.20 7.06 19.76
C GLU A 233 9.52 7.47 20.45
N GLU A 234 9.43 8.25 21.55
CA GLU A 234 10.57 8.57 22.43
C GLU A 234 11.08 7.37 23.24
#